data_AF-A0A0R2JEA2-F1
#
_entry.id   AF-A0A0R2JEA2-F1
#
_cell.length_a   1.000
_cell.length_b   1.000
_cell.length_c   1.000
_cell.angle_alpha   90.00
_cell.angle_beta   90.00
_cell.angle_gamma   90.00
#
_symmetry.space_group_name_H-M   'P 1'
#
loop_
_entity.id
_entity.type
_entity.pdbx_description
1 polymer ?
#
loop_
_entity_poly.entity_id
_entity_poly.type
_entity_poly.pdbx_seq_one_letter_code
_entity_poly.pdbx_strand_id
1 'polypeptide(L)'
;MIKGGSGGEKTNLNGLTFENSTDLVSKINDDLSDKYEIKEHIFPKSFKSVFKKNKNIWDVYRKDEDKKIGIITKKKQFYNVLREIYNLENIHSKTWEPDEAFFNLERGTVFIVEKKFQTGPGSVDEKLFGFNAKRIIYQEIFNQEDKEPNIPIEFATLLNSSYWLHRKYKDENGVEKVKSNYYHDYFNSLRNNGIRIMFDKYDYWWFGL
;
A
#
# COMPACT_ATOMS: atom_id res chain seq x y z
N MET A 1 0.36 -15.31 24.66
CA MET A 1 -0.98 -15.58 24.10
C MET A 1 -1.99 -15.33 25.21
N ILE A 2 -2.74 -14.22 25.18
CA ILE A 2 -3.80 -13.97 26.18
C ILE A 2 -5.10 -14.55 25.61
N LYS A 3 -5.58 -15.63 26.23
CA LYS A 3 -6.90 -16.24 25.97
C LYS A 3 -7.99 -15.26 26.45
N GLY A 4 -8.84 -14.77 25.55
CA GLY A 4 -10.02 -13.97 25.91
C GLY A 4 -10.32 -12.73 25.06
N GLY A 5 -9.62 -12.49 23.95
CA GLY A 5 -9.86 -11.32 23.10
C GLY A 5 -10.96 -11.52 22.06
N SER A 6 -12.23 -11.33 22.42
CA SER A 6 -13.39 -11.30 21.49
C SER A 6 -13.38 -10.10 20.51
N GLY A 7 -12.36 -9.23 20.57
CA GLY A 7 -12.16 -8.10 19.65
C GLY A 7 -11.35 -8.41 18.39
N GLY A 8 -10.61 -9.53 18.34
CA GLY A 8 -9.69 -9.84 17.22
C GLY A 8 -10.43 -10.15 15.91
N GLU A 9 -11.49 -10.96 15.97
CA GLU A 9 -12.24 -11.37 14.78
C GLU A 9 -13.00 -10.21 14.12
N LYS A 10 -13.63 -9.34 14.93
CA LYS A 10 -14.33 -8.15 14.41
C LYS A 10 -13.36 -7.11 13.83
N THR A 11 -12.19 -6.94 14.44
CA THR A 11 -11.14 -6.05 13.91
C THR A 11 -10.59 -6.57 12.58
N ASN A 12 -10.44 -7.90 12.44
CA ASN A 12 -10.04 -8.52 11.18
C ASN A 12 -11.10 -8.36 10.08
N LEU A 13 -12.39 -8.54 10.41
CA LEU A 13 -13.49 -8.34 9.46
C LEU A 13 -13.58 -6.88 8.97
N ASN A 14 -13.47 -5.93 9.90
CA ASN A 14 -13.51 -4.51 9.55
C ASN A 14 -12.24 -4.07 8.81
N GLY A 15 -11.08 -4.64 9.16
CA GLY A 15 -9.83 -4.42 8.43
C GLY A 15 -9.91 -4.92 6.99
N LEU A 16 -10.46 -6.13 6.77
CA LEU A 16 -10.70 -6.66 5.43
C LEU A 16 -11.71 -5.81 4.66
N THR A 17 -12.75 -5.33 5.34
CA THR A 17 -13.73 -4.41 4.74
C THR A 17 -13.07 -3.11 4.31
N PHE A 18 -12.19 -2.55 5.15
CA PHE A 18 -11.42 -1.36 4.81
C PHE A 18 -10.51 -1.61 3.61
N GLU A 19 -9.72 -2.69 3.62
CA GLU A 19 -8.84 -3.07 2.51
C GLU A 19 -9.60 -3.22 1.18
N ASN A 20 -10.78 -3.85 1.22
CA ASN A 20 -11.65 -4.01 0.04
C ASN A 20 -12.27 -2.68 -0.40
N SER A 21 -12.78 -1.88 0.54
CA SER A 21 -13.41 -0.59 0.25
C SER A 21 -12.42 0.46 -0.26
N THR A 22 -11.13 0.23 -0.01
CA THR A 22 -10.01 1.06 -0.44
C THR A 22 -9.15 0.34 -1.47
N ASP A 23 -9.66 -0.65 -2.19
CA ASP A 23 -8.89 -1.33 -3.23
C ASP A 23 -8.48 -0.37 -4.35
N LEU A 24 -7.18 -0.24 -4.66
CA LEU A 24 -6.67 0.75 -5.62
C LEU A 24 -7.26 0.55 -7.02
N VAL A 25 -7.41 -0.70 -7.46
CA VAL A 25 -7.98 -1.02 -8.78
C VAL A 25 -9.45 -0.62 -8.83
N SER A 26 -10.22 -1.00 -7.82
CA SER A 26 -11.62 -0.60 -7.69
C SER A 26 -11.75 0.91 -7.66
N LYS A 27 -10.86 1.60 -6.92
CA LYS A 27 -10.84 3.06 -6.81
C LYS A 27 -10.50 3.79 -8.09
N ILE A 28 -9.55 3.29 -8.89
CA ILE A 28 -9.28 3.85 -10.22
C ILE A 28 -10.48 3.64 -11.15
N ASN A 29 -11.13 2.47 -11.11
CA ASN A 29 -12.33 2.22 -11.92
C ASN A 29 -13.51 3.11 -11.48
N ASP A 30 -13.68 3.34 -10.19
CA ASP A 30 -14.77 4.17 -9.65
C ASP A 30 -14.52 5.65 -9.95
N ASP A 31 -13.31 6.15 -9.67
CA ASP A 31 -13.03 7.58 -9.61
C ASP A 31 -12.40 8.14 -10.89
N LEU A 32 -11.74 7.30 -11.72
CA LEU A 32 -10.94 7.72 -12.86
C LEU A 32 -11.21 6.91 -14.15
N SER A 33 -12.37 6.26 -14.26
CA SER A 33 -12.71 5.44 -15.43
C SER A 33 -12.86 6.23 -16.73
N ASP A 34 -13.00 7.55 -16.68
CA ASP A 34 -12.95 8.42 -17.87
C ASP A 34 -11.54 8.53 -18.45
N LYS A 35 -10.50 8.40 -17.62
CA LYS A 35 -9.09 8.61 -18.00
C LYS A 35 -8.29 7.33 -18.14
N TYR A 36 -8.59 6.34 -17.30
CA TYR A 36 -7.80 5.11 -17.22
C TYR A 36 -8.65 3.87 -17.48
N GLU A 37 -8.00 2.86 -18.02
CA GLU A 37 -8.55 1.53 -18.22
C GLU A 37 -7.67 0.50 -17.52
N ILE A 38 -8.29 -0.37 -16.73
CA ILE A 38 -7.62 -1.45 -16.01
C ILE A 38 -7.90 -2.78 -16.73
N LYS A 39 -6.84 -3.51 -17.11
CA LYS A 39 -6.92 -4.85 -17.71
C LYS A 39 -6.16 -5.85 -16.86
N GLU A 40 -6.58 -7.13 -16.86
CA GLU A 40 -5.79 -8.18 -16.22
C GLU A 40 -4.44 -8.31 -16.92
N HIS A 41 -3.37 -8.35 -16.13
CA HIS A 41 -2.02 -8.44 -16.67
C HIS A 41 -1.75 -9.84 -17.24
N ILE A 42 -1.18 -9.88 -18.45
CA ILE A 42 -0.84 -11.14 -19.14
C ILE A 42 0.68 -11.25 -19.25
N PHE A 43 1.26 -12.14 -18.45
CA PHE A 43 2.67 -12.48 -18.57
C PHE A 43 2.99 -13.15 -19.92
N PRO A 44 4.19 -12.92 -20.48
CA PRO A 44 4.69 -13.68 -21.63
C PRO A 44 4.64 -15.19 -21.38
N LYS A 45 4.39 -15.99 -22.43
CA LYS A 45 4.34 -17.46 -22.31
C LYS A 45 5.65 -18.06 -21.78
N SER A 46 6.78 -17.42 -22.08
CA SER A 46 8.12 -17.79 -21.62
C SER A 46 8.40 -17.41 -20.16
N PHE A 47 7.58 -16.56 -19.54
CA PHE A 47 7.82 -16.05 -18.20
C PHE A 47 7.62 -17.13 -17.12
N LYS A 48 8.70 -17.42 -16.38
CA LYS A 48 8.69 -18.30 -15.21
C LYS A 48 8.35 -17.49 -13.97
N SER A 49 7.16 -17.71 -13.42
CA SER A 49 6.71 -16.99 -12.23
C SER A 49 7.48 -17.41 -10.98
N VAL A 50 7.89 -16.43 -10.17
CA VAL A 50 8.49 -16.62 -8.85
C VAL A 50 7.47 -17.22 -7.87
N PHE A 51 6.23 -16.74 -7.93
CA PHE A 51 5.11 -17.23 -7.14
C PHE A 51 3.94 -17.66 -8.02
N LYS A 52 3.08 -18.57 -7.51
CA LYS A 52 1.87 -18.99 -8.22
C LYS A 52 1.05 -17.77 -8.64
N LYS A 53 0.82 -17.64 -9.95
CA LYS A 53 0.03 -16.56 -10.55
C LYS A 53 -1.39 -16.59 -9.98
N ASN A 54 -1.95 -15.42 -9.68
CA ASN A 54 -3.35 -15.25 -9.31
C ASN A 54 -3.87 -13.90 -9.84
N LYS A 55 -5.17 -13.65 -9.69
CA LYS A 55 -5.90 -12.49 -10.24
C LYS A 55 -5.61 -11.17 -9.51
N ASN A 56 -4.36 -10.94 -9.10
CA ASN A 56 -3.96 -9.75 -8.34
C ASN A 56 -2.92 -8.89 -9.08
N ILE A 57 -3.02 -8.84 -10.41
CA ILE A 57 -2.08 -8.10 -11.28
C ILE A 57 -2.88 -7.45 -12.39
N TRP A 58 -2.71 -6.14 -12.53
CA TRP A 58 -3.50 -5.34 -13.45
C TRP A 58 -2.64 -4.33 -14.18
N ASP A 59 -2.79 -4.28 -15.50
CA ASP A 59 -2.21 -3.24 -16.32
C ASP A 59 -3.09 -1.99 -16.29
N VAL A 60 -2.46 -0.83 -16.12
CA VAL A 60 -3.10 0.48 -16.16
C VAL A 60 -2.79 1.13 -17.51
N TYR A 61 -3.84 1.42 -18.28
CA TYR A 61 -3.77 2.11 -19.56
C TYR A 61 -4.34 3.51 -19.43
N ARG A 62 -3.67 4.52 -19.99
CA ARG A 62 -4.21 5.85 -20.19
C ARG A 62 -5.00 5.86 -21.51
N LYS A 63 -6.26 6.29 -21.47
CA LYS A 63 -7.23 6.12 -22.58
C LYS A 63 -7.00 7.06 -23.76
N ASP A 64 -6.56 8.28 -23.50
CA ASP A 64 -6.31 9.29 -24.54
C ASP A 64 -5.15 8.90 -25.48
N GLU A 65 -4.15 8.21 -24.96
CA GLU A 65 -2.96 7.76 -25.68
C GLU A 65 -2.98 6.25 -26.04
N ASP A 66 -3.97 5.49 -25.58
CA ASP A 66 -4.00 4.02 -25.61
C ASP A 66 -2.67 3.39 -25.13
N LYS A 67 -2.13 3.94 -24.04
CA LYS A 67 -0.77 3.66 -23.58
C LYS A 67 -0.78 2.97 -22.22
N LYS A 68 -0.09 1.84 -22.11
CA LYS A 68 0.20 1.22 -20.81
C LYS A 68 1.15 2.09 -20.01
N ILE A 69 0.68 2.62 -18.88
CA ILE A 69 1.47 3.50 -18.01
C ILE A 69 2.01 2.79 -16.77
N GLY A 70 1.43 1.63 -16.41
CA GLY A 70 1.91 0.91 -15.25
C GLY A 70 1.22 -0.41 -14.97
N ILE A 71 1.63 -1.03 -13.86
CA ILE A 71 1.13 -2.33 -13.39
C ILE A 71 0.85 -2.26 -11.90
N ILE A 72 -0.37 -2.58 -11.48
CA ILE A 72 -0.76 -2.70 -10.09
C ILE A 72 -0.65 -4.16 -9.67
N THR A 73 -0.09 -4.42 -8.49
CA THR A 73 0.04 -5.76 -7.90
C THR A 73 -0.40 -5.76 -6.45
N LYS A 74 -0.73 -6.95 -5.92
CA LYS A 74 -0.94 -7.15 -4.48
C LYS A 74 -0.10 -8.30 -3.95
N LYS A 75 0.31 -8.17 -2.69
CA LYS A 75 0.97 -9.23 -1.92
C LYS A 75 2.15 -9.83 -2.70
N LYS A 76 2.27 -11.16 -2.73
CA LYS A 76 3.36 -11.88 -3.41
C LYS A 76 3.47 -11.61 -4.92
N GLN A 77 2.41 -11.13 -5.59
CA GLN A 77 2.50 -10.86 -7.03
C GLN A 77 3.43 -9.70 -7.36
N PHE A 78 3.75 -8.84 -6.39
CA PHE A 78 4.82 -7.84 -6.49
C PHE A 78 6.11 -8.44 -7.06
N TYR A 79 6.52 -9.61 -6.58
CA TYR A 79 7.76 -10.26 -7.01
C TYR A 79 7.70 -10.88 -8.41
N ASN A 80 6.50 -11.27 -8.88
CA ASN A 80 6.34 -11.71 -10.25
C ASN A 80 6.56 -10.53 -11.22
N VAL A 81 5.98 -9.36 -10.92
CA VAL A 81 6.15 -8.16 -11.75
C VAL A 81 7.55 -7.58 -11.59
N LEU A 82 8.14 -7.60 -10.39
CA LEU A 82 9.55 -7.24 -10.17
C LEU A 82 10.48 -8.04 -11.09
N ARG A 83 10.29 -9.37 -11.15
CA ARG A 83 11.09 -10.25 -11.99
C ARG A 83 10.81 -10.04 -13.48
N GLU A 84 9.57 -9.79 -13.86
CA GLU A 84 9.21 -9.55 -15.26
C GLU A 84 9.80 -8.24 -15.79
N ILE A 85 9.61 -7.14 -15.06
CA ILE A 85 9.91 -5.80 -15.54
C ILE A 85 11.38 -5.46 -15.38
N TYR A 86 11.98 -5.86 -14.27
CA TYR A 86 13.35 -5.46 -13.92
C TYR A 86 14.32 -6.64 -13.84
N ASN A 87 13.86 -7.88 -14.02
CA ASN A 87 14.68 -9.07 -13.84
C ASN A 87 15.29 -9.20 -12.43
N LEU A 88 14.71 -8.51 -11.43
CA LEU A 88 15.17 -8.50 -10.04
C LEU A 88 14.50 -9.59 -9.21
N GLU A 89 15.15 -9.98 -8.12
CA GLU A 89 14.66 -10.98 -7.16
C GLU A 89 14.72 -10.45 -5.72
N ASN A 90 14.02 -11.12 -4.81
CA ASN A 90 14.04 -10.76 -3.40
C ASN A 90 15.39 -11.14 -2.76
N ILE A 91 16.13 -10.15 -2.26
CA ILE A 91 17.40 -10.38 -1.54
C ILE A 91 17.21 -10.62 -0.03
N HIS A 92 16.02 -10.34 0.48
CA HIS A 92 15.75 -10.44 1.92
C HIS A 92 15.35 -11.84 2.32
N SER A 93 15.73 -12.26 3.53
CA SER A 93 15.34 -13.58 4.08
C SER A 93 13.82 -13.76 4.20
N LYS A 94 13.09 -12.64 4.39
CA LYS A 94 11.64 -12.60 4.43
C LYS A 94 11.09 -12.02 3.12
N THR A 95 10.07 -12.68 2.59
CA THR A 95 9.22 -12.15 1.52
C THR A 95 8.25 -11.15 2.12
N TRP A 96 8.51 -9.86 1.92
CA TRP A 96 7.62 -8.78 2.35
C TRP A 96 6.53 -8.56 1.31
N GLU A 97 5.29 -8.54 1.77
CA GLU A 97 4.13 -8.50 0.90
C GLU A 97 3.46 -7.14 1.07
N PRO A 98 3.58 -6.23 0.07
CA PRO A 98 2.88 -4.96 0.14
C PRO A 98 1.38 -5.24 0.02
N ASP A 99 0.55 -4.41 0.66
CA ASP A 99 -0.89 -4.54 0.48
C ASP A 99 -1.24 -4.31 -0.99
N GLU A 100 -0.67 -3.23 -1.55
CA GLU A 100 -0.66 -2.93 -2.98
C GLU A 100 0.69 -2.33 -3.40
N ALA A 101 1.06 -2.53 -4.65
CA ALA A 101 2.15 -1.82 -5.29
C ALA A 101 1.76 -1.38 -6.70
N PHE A 102 2.18 -0.18 -7.10
CA PHE A 102 1.98 0.34 -8.45
C PHE A 102 3.33 0.64 -9.10
N PHE A 103 3.66 -0.15 -10.12
CA PHE A 103 4.82 0.03 -10.97
C PHE A 103 4.45 1.07 -12.03
N ASN A 104 4.75 2.35 -11.79
CA ASN A 104 4.52 3.41 -12.77
C ASN A 104 5.70 3.42 -13.75
N LEU A 105 5.48 2.82 -14.92
CA LEU A 105 6.50 2.63 -15.96
C LEU A 105 6.82 3.94 -16.69
N GLU A 106 5.86 4.86 -16.77
CA GLU A 106 6.09 6.17 -17.40
C GLU A 106 6.94 7.07 -16.51
N ARG A 107 6.67 7.08 -15.20
CA ARG A 107 7.45 7.84 -14.22
C ARG A 107 8.77 7.16 -13.88
N GLY A 108 8.89 5.86 -14.12
CA GLY A 108 10.03 5.05 -13.67
C GLY A 108 10.10 4.98 -12.14
N THR A 109 8.96 4.85 -11.46
CA THR A 109 8.87 4.83 -9.99
C THR A 109 7.95 3.70 -9.55
N VAL A 110 8.31 3.01 -8.46
CA VAL A 110 7.47 1.98 -7.86
C VAL A 110 6.87 2.53 -6.57
N PHE A 111 5.54 2.56 -6.52
CA PHE A 111 4.79 3.00 -5.36
C PHE A 111 4.39 1.80 -4.52
N ILE A 112 4.67 1.84 -3.22
CA ILE A 112 4.26 0.83 -2.24
C ILE A 112 3.20 1.42 -1.32
N VAL A 113 2.09 0.71 -1.13
CA VAL A 113 1.01 1.12 -0.22
C VAL A 113 0.82 0.08 0.87
N GLU A 114 0.84 0.52 2.12
CA GLU A 114 0.48 -0.27 3.30
C GLU A 114 -0.77 0.30 3.98
N LYS A 115 -1.80 -0.52 4.11
CA LYS A 115 -3.10 -0.13 4.67
C LYS A 115 -3.17 -0.47 6.14
N LYS A 116 -3.72 0.41 6.97
CA LYS A 116 -4.00 0.10 8.38
C LYS A 116 -5.35 0.65 8.81
N PHE A 117 -6.19 -0.29 9.23
CA PHE A 117 -7.47 -0.02 9.85
C PHE A 117 -7.40 -0.26 11.35
N GLN A 118 -8.02 0.62 12.14
CA GLN A 118 -8.06 0.52 13.60
C GLN A 118 -9.38 1.07 14.16
N THR A 119 -9.87 0.49 15.26
CA THR A 119 -11.10 0.93 15.96
C THR A 119 -10.93 1.14 17.47
N GLY A 120 -9.79 0.77 18.04
CA GLY A 120 -9.50 0.91 19.47
C GLY A 120 -7.99 0.88 19.74
N PRO A 121 -7.53 1.29 20.94
CA PRO A 121 -6.11 1.23 21.28
C PRO A 121 -5.58 -0.21 21.27
N GLY A 122 -4.33 -0.41 20.83
CA GLY A 122 -3.67 -1.72 20.81
C GLY A 122 -2.27 -1.68 20.18
N SER A 123 -1.64 -2.84 19.99
CA SER A 123 -0.28 -3.01 19.43
C SER A 123 -0.11 -2.56 17.97
N VAL A 124 -1.12 -1.90 17.39
CA VAL A 124 -1.07 -1.36 16.03
C VAL A 124 -0.31 -0.03 16.00
N ASP A 125 -0.30 0.71 17.11
CA ASP A 125 0.41 1.98 17.22
C ASP A 125 1.93 1.77 17.02
N GLU A 126 2.50 0.68 17.55
CA GLU A 126 3.90 0.29 17.33
C GLU A 126 4.20 -0.13 15.88
N LYS A 127 3.19 -0.59 15.14
CA LYS A 127 3.37 -1.10 13.76
C LYS A 127 3.59 0.02 12.75
N LEU A 128 3.16 1.25 13.03
CA LEU A 128 3.44 2.40 12.16
C LEU A 128 4.94 2.66 12.04
N PHE A 129 5.72 2.50 13.13
CA PHE A 129 7.17 2.66 13.08
C PHE A 129 7.85 1.64 12.16
N GLY A 130 7.27 0.45 11.99
CA GLY A 130 7.78 -0.57 11.08
C GLY A 130 7.74 -0.16 9.61
N PHE A 131 6.97 0.87 9.23
CA PHE A 131 6.91 1.33 7.85
C PHE A 131 8.21 1.98 7.37
N ASN A 132 8.94 2.67 8.25
CA ASN A 132 10.25 3.23 7.92
C ASN A 132 11.21 2.13 7.47
N ALA A 133 11.28 1.03 8.23
CA ALA A 133 12.10 -0.12 7.89
C ALA A 133 11.64 -0.82 6.60
N LYS A 134 10.32 -0.98 6.41
CA LYS A 134 9.78 -1.56 5.17
C LYS A 134 10.13 -0.74 3.93
N ARG A 135 10.05 0.59 4.01
CA ARG A 135 10.45 1.48 2.90
C ARG A 135 11.89 1.22 2.48
N ILE A 136 12.81 1.13 3.44
CA ILE A 136 14.23 0.83 3.20
C ILE A 136 14.38 -0.55 2.54
N ILE A 137 13.76 -1.58 3.11
CA ILE A 137 13.80 -2.95 2.61
C ILE A 137 13.34 -3.05 1.16
N TYR A 138 12.24 -2.38 0.79
CA TYR A 138 11.79 -2.35 -0.60
C TYR A 138 12.78 -1.62 -1.51
N GLN A 139 13.34 -0.49 -1.07
CA GLN A 139 14.36 0.23 -1.86
C GLN A 139 15.61 -0.63 -2.10
N GLU A 140 16.06 -1.39 -1.11
CA GLU A 140 17.22 -2.27 -1.22
C GLU A 140 17.05 -3.35 -2.30
N ILE A 141 15.82 -3.80 -2.60
CA ILE A 141 15.56 -4.73 -3.71
C ILE A 141 15.96 -4.09 -5.04
N PHE A 142 15.66 -2.79 -5.24
CA PHE A 142 15.96 -2.09 -6.49
C PHE A 142 17.40 -1.58 -6.57
N ASN A 143 18.08 -1.43 -5.44
CA ASN A 143 19.51 -1.08 -5.38
C ASN A 143 20.44 -2.21 -5.86
N GLN A 144 19.91 -3.36 -6.27
CA GLN A 144 20.66 -4.42 -6.94
C GLN A 144 21.10 -4.04 -8.37
N GLU A 145 20.48 -3.02 -8.96
CA GLU A 145 20.88 -2.53 -10.27
C GLU A 145 22.23 -1.80 -10.18
N ASP A 146 23.20 -2.22 -11.00
CA ASP A 146 24.52 -1.58 -11.09
C ASP A 146 24.49 -0.27 -11.90
N LYS A 147 23.32 0.15 -12.41
CA LYS A 147 23.15 1.31 -13.30
C LYS A 147 22.38 2.42 -12.61
N GLU A 148 22.97 3.61 -12.61
CA GLU A 148 22.29 4.82 -12.15
C GLU A 148 21.49 5.50 -13.29
N PRO A 149 20.36 6.17 -12.98
CA PRO A 149 19.74 6.26 -11.67
C PRO A 149 19.00 4.97 -11.28
N ASN A 150 19.13 4.57 -10.01
CA ASN A 150 18.33 3.49 -9.42
C ASN A 150 16.82 3.80 -9.46
N ILE A 151 15.99 2.75 -9.52
CA ILE A 151 14.52 2.90 -9.51
C ILE A 151 14.07 3.35 -8.11
N PRO A 152 13.46 4.54 -7.97
CA PRO A 152 13.00 5.03 -6.68
C PRO A 152 11.75 4.29 -6.20
N ILE A 153 11.74 4.02 -4.89
CA ILE A 153 10.57 3.57 -4.15
C ILE A 153 9.91 4.76 -3.44
N GLU A 154 8.65 4.97 -3.77
CA GLU A 154 7.75 5.90 -3.08
C GLU A 154 6.82 5.10 -2.19
N PHE A 155 6.77 5.43 -0.90
CA PHE A 155 6.06 4.62 0.10
C PHE A 155 4.93 5.41 0.72
N ALA A 156 3.73 4.84 0.73
CA ALA A 156 2.56 5.42 1.36
C ALA A 156 1.95 4.48 2.40
N THR A 157 1.31 5.08 3.40
CA THR A 157 0.33 4.39 4.22
C THR A 157 -1.07 4.96 4.01
N LEU A 158 -2.06 4.08 3.94
CA LEU A 158 -3.47 4.42 3.86
C LEU A 158 -4.16 4.01 5.17
N LEU A 159 -4.65 5.03 5.89
CA LEU A 159 -5.16 4.91 7.24
C LEU A 159 -6.66 5.23 7.27
N ASN A 160 -7.43 4.65 8.18
CA ASN A 160 -8.83 5.07 8.38
C ASN A 160 -8.93 6.36 9.20
N SER A 161 -9.50 7.44 8.65
CA SER A 161 -9.57 8.73 9.39
C SER A 161 -10.35 8.63 10.69
N SER A 162 -11.38 7.77 10.70
CA SER A 162 -12.30 7.58 11.83
C SER A 162 -11.59 7.22 13.14
N TYR A 163 -10.42 6.61 13.08
CA TYR A 163 -9.59 6.35 14.26
C TYR A 163 -8.36 7.26 14.32
N TRP A 164 -7.62 7.37 13.22
CA TRP A 164 -6.31 8.02 13.21
C TRP A 164 -6.37 9.55 13.30
N LEU A 165 -7.47 10.16 12.86
CA LEU A 165 -7.72 11.61 12.97
C LEU A 165 -8.79 11.94 14.00
N HIS A 166 -9.79 11.08 14.15
CA HIS A 166 -10.99 11.37 14.94
C HIS A 166 -11.19 10.37 16.08
N ARG A 167 -10.13 10.10 16.85
CA ARG A 167 -10.21 9.16 17.97
C ARG A 167 -11.25 9.63 19.00
N LYS A 168 -12.35 8.89 19.05
CA LYS A 168 -13.39 9.02 20.07
C LYS A 168 -12.91 8.38 21.38
N TYR A 169 -13.07 9.08 22.49
CA TYR A 169 -12.82 8.56 23.83
C TYR A 169 -13.90 9.08 24.78
N LYS A 170 -14.16 8.37 25.87
CA LYS A 170 -15.03 8.87 26.95
C LYS A 170 -14.16 9.51 28.03
N ASP A 171 -14.56 10.69 28.51
CA ASP A 171 -13.91 11.30 29.68
C ASP A 171 -14.38 10.64 31.00
N GLU A 172 -13.88 11.15 32.13
CA GLU A 172 -14.20 10.66 33.48
C GLU A 172 -15.71 10.69 33.81
N ASN A 173 -16.47 11.52 33.09
CA ASN A 173 -17.93 11.65 33.25
C ASN A 173 -18.70 10.82 32.20
N GLY A 174 -17.99 10.02 31.39
CA GLY A 174 -18.58 9.19 30.35
C GLY A 174 -18.98 9.94 29.08
N VAL A 175 -18.61 11.22 28.94
CA VAL A 175 -18.93 12.05 27.77
C VAL A 175 -17.98 11.74 26.62
N GLU A 176 -18.53 11.48 25.43
CA GLU A 176 -17.73 11.21 24.24
C GLU A 176 -17.05 12.49 23.74
N LYS A 177 -15.72 12.46 23.64
CA LYS A 177 -14.86 13.52 23.14
C LYS A 177 -14.01 13.02 21.97
N VAL A 178 -13.59 13.93 21.10
CA VAL A 178 -12.67 13.66 19.99
C VAL A 178 -11.33 14.31 20.27
N LYS A 179 -10.24 13.55 20.17
CA LYS A 179 -8.87 14.09 20.29
C LYS A 179 -8.15 13.98 18.94
N SER A 180 -7.88 15.13 18.31
CA SER A 180 -7.26 15.20 16.98
C SER A 180 -5.74 14.98 16.98
N ASN A 181 -5.04 15.29 18.08
CA ASN A 181 -3.57 15.39 18.09
C ASN A 181 -2.86 14.13 18.63
N TYR A 182 -3.55 13.01 18.83
CA TYR A 182 -2.97 11.86 19.53
C TYR A 182 -1.80 11.19 18.77
N TYR A 183 -1.82 11.23 17.43
CA TYR A 183 -0.81 10.56 16.59
C TYR A 183 0.12 11.52 15.85
N HIS A 184 0.19 12.78 16.28
CA HIS A 184 0.97 13.80 15.57
C HIS A 184 2.46 13.43 15.45
N ASP A 185 3.06 12.93 16.53
CA ASP A 185 4.47 12.53 16.54
C ASP A 185 4.75 11.33 15.62
N TYR A 186 3.82 10.37 15.57
CA TYR A 186 3.88 9.23 14.66
C TYR A 186 3.84 9.70 13.20
N PHE A 187 2.91 10.60 12.87
CA PHE A 187 2.81 11.15 11.52
C PHE A 187 4.03 11.99 11.14
N ASN A 188 4.60 12.74 12.08
CA ASN A 188 5.83 13.48 11.85
C ASN A 188 7.01 12.54 11.59
N SER A 189 7.14 11.45 12.36
CA SER A 189 8.15 10.42 12.10
C SER A 189 8.02 9.83 10.70
N LEU A 190 6.80 9.45 10.29
CA LEU A 190 6.56 8.92 8.94
C LEU A 190 6.92 9.94 7.85
N ARG A 191 6.47 11.19 7.97
CA ARG A 191 6.78 12.26 7.00
C ARG A 191 8.28 12.54 6.90
N ASN A 192 8.97 12.59 8.04
CA ASN A 192 10.41 12.81 8.09
C ASN A 192 11.21 11.68 7.43
N ASN A 193 10.62 10.48 7.31
CA ASN A 193 11.21 9.33 6.62
C ASN A 193 10.70 9.17 5.16
N GLY A 194 10.06 10.20 4.61
CA GLY A 194 9.58 10.20 3.22
C GLY A 194 8.40 9.26 2.99
N ILE A 195 7.59 8.97 4.01
CA ILE A 195 6.37 8.18 3.88
C ILE A 195 5.17 9.12 3.69
N ARG A 196 4.45 8.92 2.58
CA ARG A 196 3.18 9.59 2.32
C ARG A 196 2.08 9.01 3.22
N ILE A 197 1.28 9.88 3.82
CA ILE A 197 0.16 9.47 4.66
C ILE A 197 -1.13 9.88 3.95
N MET A 198 -2.00 8.90 3.73
CA MET A 198 -3.32 9.08 3.12
C MET A 198 -4.40 8.60 4.10
N PHE A 199 -5.60 9.18 4.01
CA PHE A 199 -6.72 8.80 4.85
C PHE A 199 -7.95 8.46 4.01
N ASP A 200 -8.45 7.23 4.14
CA ASP A 200 -9.62 6.63 3.47
C ASP A 200 -9.64 6.62 1.93
N LYS A 201 -8.87 7.49 1.26
CA LYS A 201 -8.82 7.65 -0.19
C LYS A 201 -7.37 7.81 -0.66
N TYR A 202 -7.15 7.56 -1.95
CA TYR A 202 -5.87 7.76 -2.60
C TYR A 202 -5.70 9.19 -3.08
N ASP A 203 -4.46 9.69 -2.97
CA ASP A 203 -4.03 10.91 -3.65
C ASP A 203 -3.49 10.55 -5.05
N TYR A 204 -4.36 10.43 -6.06
CA TYR A 204 -3.99 9.93 -7.40
C TYR A 204 -2.80 10.66 -8.04
N TRP A 205 -2.73 11.98 -7.88
CA TRP A 205 -1.64 12.81 -8.38
C TRP A 205 -0.26 12.36 -7.87
N TRP A 206 -0.19 11.78 -6.67
CA TRP A 206 1.06 11.28 -6.08
C TRP A 206 1.56 10.04 -6.82
N PHE A 207 0.64 9.21 -7.33
CA PHE A 207 0.94 8.05 -8.17
C PHE A 207 1.27 8.43 -9.62
N GLY A 208 1.06 9.68 -10.02
CA GLY A 208 1.10 10.09 -11.43
C GLY A 208 -0.14 9.66 -12.23
N LEU A 209 -1.28 9.56 -11.55
CA LEU A 209 -2.61 9.30 -12.10
C LEU A 209 -3.49 10.55 -12.00
#